data_AF-A0A9W3P8U8-F1
#
_entry.id   AF-A0A9W3P8U8-F1
#
_cell.length_a   1.000
_cell.length_b   1.000
_cell.length_c   1.000
_cell.angle_alpha   90.00
_cell.angle_beta   90.00
_cell.angle_gamma   90.00
#
_symmetry.space_group_name_H-M   'P 1'
#
loop_
_entity.id
_entity.type
_entity.pdbx_description
1 polymer ?
#
loop_
_entity_poly.entity_id
_entity_poly.type
_entity_poly.pdbx_seq_one_letter_code
_entity_poly.pdbx_strand_id
1 'polypeptide(L)'
;MRYVFVYGTLREGEANDIGHAAARHGITAPTLLGAAALPGELYDFGTYPGMVVGAAGQSLVWGDVYEIDERLMPVLDEIERVYPGVDTLFRQEPVTVELGGRAYACVYYPVAAHAAADRPRIASGDWVQHRASGKPPERPERRPGEPPRRKRKSAPRGACFMPSCSATDGGQDGEDRGLPASAMAVRFPRTAAASGIR
;
A
#
# COMPACT_ATOMS: atom_id res chain seq x y z
N MET A 1 -6.63 -6.22 18.94
CA MET A 1 -6.37 -4.96 18.21
C MET A 1 -4.91 -4.91 17.83
N ARG A 2 -4.60 -4.37 16.64
CA ARG A 2 -3.24 -4.15 16.13
C ARG A 2 -3.13 -2.74 15.56
N TYR A 3 -1.91 -2.27 15.33
CA TYR A 3 -1.64 -1.00 14.67
C TYR A 3 -0.91 -1.23 13.36
N VAL A 4 -1.25 -0.44 12.34
CA VAL A 4 -0.60 -0.48 11.03
C VAL A 4 -0.24 0.92 10.57
N PHE A 5 0.88 1.04 9.88
CA PHE A 5 1.26 2.25 9.16
C PHE A 5 1.10 1.99 7.66
N VAL A 6 0.24 2.76 7.01
CA VAL A 6 -0.06 2.65 5.57
C VAL A 6 0.39 3.91 4.84
N TYR A 7 1.08 3.76 3.71
CA TYR A 7 1.71 4.87 2.99
C TYR A 7 1.30 4.98 1.51
N GLY A 8 0.39 4.12 1.07
CA GLY A 8 0.06 3.96 -0.35
C GLY A 8 -1.42 3.64 -0.58
N THR A 9 -1.69 2.60 -1.38
CA THR A 9 -3.04 2.31 -1.86
C THR A 9 -4.06 1.91 -0.80
N LEU A 10 -3.59 1.54 0.41
CA LEU A 10 -4.44 1.23 1.57
C LEU A 10 -4.96 2.49 2.30
N ARG A 11 -4.43 3.69 1.99
CA ARG A 11 -4.89 4.94 2.61
C ARG A 11 -6.35 5.25 2.24
N GLU A 12 -6.98 6.10 3.05
CA GLU A 12 -8.38 6.51 2.82
C GLU A 12 -8.54 7.16 1.43
N GLY A 13 -9.54 6.72 0.68
CA GLY A 13 -9.86 7.19 -0.67
C GLY A 13 -9.01 6.57 -1.79
N GLU A 14 -8.00 5.76 -1.47
CA GLU A 14 -7.14 5.11 -2.47
C GLU A 14 -7.71 3.76 -2.96
N ALA A 15 -7.08 3.19 -3.98
CA ALA A 15 -7.61 2.04 -4.72
C ALA A 15 -7.88 0.78 -3.87
N ASN A 16 -7.12 0.60 -2.78
CA ASN A 16 -7.25 -0.52 -1.85
C ASN A 16 -7.61 -0.05 -0.44
N ASP A 17 -8.34 1.07 -0.31
CA ASP A 17 -8.77 1.67 0.95
C ASP A 17 -9.07 0.65 2.06
N ILE A 18 -8.37 0.79 3.18
CA ILE A 18 -8.41 -0.15 4.31
C ILE A 18 -9.80 -0.24 4.96
N GLY A 19 -10.57 0.84 4.98
CA GLY A 19 -11.94 0.86 5.48
C GLY A 19 -12.89 0.07 4.57
N HIS A 20 -12.73 0.22 3.25
CA HIS A 20 -13.48 -0.59 2.30
C HIS A 20 -13.11 -2.08 2.38
N ALA A 21 -11.83 -2.41 2.59
CA ALA A 21 -11.40 -3.78 2.83
C ALA A 21 -12.08 -4.37 4.07
N ALA A 22 -12.07 -3.67 5.20
CA ALA A 22 -12.75 -4.13 6.41
C ALA A 22 -14.26 -4.35 6.20
N ALA A 23 -14.93 -3.39 5.56
CA ALA A 23 -16.36 -3.48 5.29
C ALA A 23 -16.72 -4.68 4.40
N ARG A 24 -15.94 -4.95 3.35
CA ARG A 24 -16.17 -6.09 2.43
C ARG A 24 -16.06 -7.44 3.14
N HIS A 25 -15.23 -7.52 4.18
CA HIS A 25 -15.01 -8.75 4.95
C HIS A 25 -15.85 -8.83 6.23
N GLY A 26 -16.75 -7.86 6.48
CA GLY A 26 -17.59 -7.83 7.69
C GLY A 26 -16.79 -7.64 8.99
N ILE A 27 -15.64 -6.95 8.90
CA ILE A 27 -14.74 -6.68 10.02
C ILE A 27 -14.99 -5.26 10.54
N THR A 28 -14.77 -5.03 11.83
CA THR A 28 -14.83 -3.72 12.46
C THR A 28 -13.98 -2.70 11.68
N ALA A 29 -14.55 -1.51 11.45
CA ALA A 29 -13.87 -0.45 10.71
C ALA A 29 -12.55 -0.04 11.40
N PRO A 30 -11.46 0.16 10.64
CA PRO A 30 -10.23 0.77 11.12
C PRO A 30 -10.49 2.14 11.72
N THR A 31 -9.78 2.47 12.80
CA THR A 31 -9.80 3.81 13.39
C THR A 31 -8.51 4.53 13.02
N LEU A 32 -8.62 5.63 12.25
CA LEU A 32 -7.49 6.50 11.95
C LEU A 32 -7.02 7.17 13.24
N LEU A 33 -5.77 6.92 13.63
CA LEU A 33 -5.14 7.57 14.77
C LEU A 33 -4.49 8.90 14.37
N GLY A 34 -3.98 8.98 13.14
CA GLY A 34 -3.45 10.21 12.53
C GLY A 34 -2.31 9.96 11.55
N ALA A 35 -1.85 11.04 10.91
CA ALA A 35 -0.76 11.01 9.95
C ALA A 35 0.61 10.90 10.64
N ALA A 36 1.54 10.18 10.01
CA ALA A 36 2.92 10.02 10.44
C ALA A 36 3.87 9.91 9.24
N ALA A 37 5.17 9.89 9.52
CA ALA A 37 6.17 9.60 8.50
C ALA A 37 7.22 8.62 9.02
N LEU A 38 7.78 7.81 8.11
CA LEU A 38 8.89 6.91 8.41
C LEU A 38 10.12 7.28 7.56
N PRO A 39 11.35 7.08 8.08
CA PRO A 39 12.55 7.23 7.29
C PRO A 39 12.60 6.26 6.11
N GLY A 40 12.75 6.80 4.90
CA GLY A 40 12.77 5.99 3.70
C GLY A 40 12.54 6.78 2.43
N GLU A 41 12.55 6.06 1.32
CA GLU A 41 12.32 6.59 -0.01
C GLU A 41 11.12 5.89 -0.63
N LEU A 42 10.29 6.67 -1.32
CA LEU A 42 9.08 6.17 -1.97
C LEU A 42 9.31 6.07 -3.48
N TYR A 43 8.90 4.96 -4.07
CA TYR A 43 9.07 4.68 -5.49
C TYR A 43 7.74 4.33 -6.15
N ASP A 44 7.58 4.72 -7.42
CA ASP A 44 6.37 4.47 -8.21
C ASP A 44 6.48 3.14 -8.98
N PHE A 45 5.62 2.18 -8.64
CA PHE A 45 5.49 0.91 -9.36
C PHE A 45 4.38 0.93 -10.43
N GLY A 46 3.78 2.09 -10.67
CA GLY A 46 2.73 2.36 -11.65
C GLY A 46 1.38 2.55 -10.99
N THR A 47 0.81 1.47 -10.44
CA THR A 47 -0.52 1.50 -9.80
C THR A 47 -0.47 1.51 -8.27
N TYR A 48 0.72 1.37 -7.70
CA TYR A 48 0.98 1.37 -6.26
C TYR A 48 2.39 1.89 -6.00
N PRO A 49 2.67 2.40 -4.78
CA PRO A 49 4.02 2.77 -4.39
C PRO A 49 4.77 1.60 -3.72
N GLY A 50 6.10 1.70 -3.64
CA GLY A 50 6.93 0.85 -2.78
C GLY A 50 7.89 1.70 -1.95
N MET A 51 7.92 1.46 -0.64
CA MET A 51 8.83 2.13 0.29
C MET A 51 10.10 1.32 0.50
N VAL A 52 11.26 1.92 0.24
CA VAL A 52 12.56 1.39 0.68
C VAL A 52 12.93 2.05 2.01
N VAL A 53 13.25 1.22 3.01
CA VAL A 53 13.64 1.71 4.35
C VAL A 53 14.96 2.47 4.26
N GLY A 54 15.00 3.65 4.86
CA GLY A 54 16.16 4.55 4.82
C GLY A 54 16.69 4.89 6.20
N ALA A 55 17.86 5.54 6.24
CA ALA A 55 18.39 6.08 7.48
C ALA A 55 17.63 7.33 7.91
N ALA A 56 17.48 7.53 9.22
CA ALA A 56 16.86 8.72 9.78
C ALA A 56 17.57 10.00 9.30
N GLY A 57 16.78 11.03 8.96
CA GLY A 57 17.27 12.35 8.55
C GLY A 57 17.59 12.52 7.06
N GLN A 58 17.36 11.52 6.22
CA GLN A 58 17.61 11.61 4.77
C GLN A 58 16.36 11.92 3.96
N SER A 59 15.38 11.02 3.98
CA SER A 59 14.10 11.13 3.28
C SER A 59 12.99 10.56 4.15
N LEU A 60 11.77 11.02 3.92
CA LEU A 60 10.59 10.61 4.68
C LEU A 60 9.52 10.11 3.72
N VAL A 61 8.82 9.06 4.16
CA VAL A 61 7.61 8.54 3.52
C VAL A 61 6.43 8.86 4.43
N TRP A 62 5.47 9.60 3.90
CA TRP A 62 4.25 10.01 4.60
C TRP A 62 3.17 8.95 4.48
N GLY A 63 2.44 8.75 5.59
CA GLY A 63 1.37 7.77 5.68
C GLY A 63 0.49 8.02 6.89
N ASP A 64 -0.38 7.06 7.15
CA ASP A 64 -1.41 7.12 8.18
C ASP A 64 -1.30 5.92 9.11
N VAL A 65 -1.50 6.15 10.41
CA VAL A 65 -1.54 5.11 11.42
C VAL A 65 -2.98 4.75 11.75
N TYR A 66 -3.32 3.47 11.64
CA TYR A 66 -4.63 2.94 11.99
C TYR A 66 -4.56 1.96 13.16
N GLU A 67 -5.53 2.04 14.06
CA GLU A 67 -5.90 0.92 14.91
C GLU A 67 -6.87 0.01 14.14
N ILE A 68 -6.60 -1.28 14.12
CA ILE A 68 -7.38 -2.27 13.39
C ILE A 68 -7.74 -3.47 14.26
N ASP A 69 -8.84 -4.12 13.90
CA ASP A 69 -9.14 -5.47 14.35
C ASP A 69 -8.06 -6.44 13.85
N GLU A 70 -7.61 -7.37 14.68
CA GLU A 70 -6.56 -8.30 14.28
C GLU A 70 -6.97 -9.19 13.10
N ARG A 71 -8.28 -9.43 12.94
CA ARG A 71 -8.85 -10.19 11.82
C ARG A 71 -8.65 -9.51 10.48
N LEU A 72 -8.33 -8.21 10.46
CA LEU A 72 -8.05 -7.49 9.22
C LEU A 72 -6.63 -7.75 8.71
N MET A 73 -5.68 -8.17 9.56
CA MET A 73 -4.29 -8.39 9.13
C MET A 73 -4.14 -9.38 7.97
N PRO A 74 -4.76 -10.59 8.00
CA PRO A 74 -4.67 -11.51 6.86
C PRO A 74 -5.24 -10.93 5.56
N VAL A 75 -6.22 -10.03 5.63
CA VAL A 75 -6.78 -9.34 4.46
C VAL A 75 -5.76 -8.35 3.89
N LEU A 76 -5.04 -7.62 4.73
CA LEU A 76 -3.96 -6.72 4.29
C LEU A 76 -2.80 -7.51 3.69
N ASP A 77 -2.43 -8.63 4.32
CA ASP A 77 -1.39 -9.52 3.80
C ASP A 77 -1.79 -10.06 2.41
N GLU A 78 -3.07 -10.41 2.18
CA GLU A 78 -3.57 -10.83 0.87
C GLU A 78 -3.50 -9.69 -0.18
N ILE A 79 -3.92 -8.47 0.18
CA ILE A 79 -3.88 -7.30 -0.70
C ILE A 79 -2.45 -6.98 -1.13
N GLU A 80 -1.50 -7.00 -0.17
CA GLU A 80 -0.08 -6.73 -0.40
C GLU A 80 0.68 -7.98 -0.89
N ARG A 81 -0.02 -9.11 -1.07
CA ARG A 81 0.51 -10.40 -1.55
C ARG A 81 1.67 -10.93 -0.71
N VAL A 82 1.61 -10.73 0.59
CA VAL A 82 2.58 -11.25 1.55
C VAL A 82 2.11 -12.62 2.04
N TYR A 83 2.92 -13.65 1.79
CA TYR A 83 2.62 -15.02 2.19
C TYR A 83 3.75 -15.58 3.09
N PRO A 84 3.42 -16.30 4.18
CA PRO A 84 4.43 -16.89 5.06
C PRO A 84 5.39 -17.81 4.28
N GLY A 85 6.70 -17.61 4.48
CA GLY A 85 7.75 -18.45 3.86
C GLY A 85 8.03 -18.17 2.38
N VAL A 86 7.37 -17.18 1.77
CA VAL A 86 7.57 -16.83 0.35
C VAL A 86 8.23 -15.46 0.26
N ASP A 87 9.33 -15.36 -0.49
CA ASP A 87 9.90 -14.06 -0.82
C ASP A 87 9.03 -13.35 -1.85
N THR A 88 8.41 -12.26 -1.44
CA THR A 88 7.49 -11.47 -2.25
C THR A 88 7.99 -10.03 -2.33
N LEU A 89 7.36 -9.21 -3.19
CA LEU A 89 7.80 -7.82 -3.39
C LEU A 89 7.77 -7.03 -2.09
N PHE A 90 6.72 -7.23 -1.29
CA PHE A 90 6.53 -6.62 0.01
C PHE A 90 6.87 -7.61 1.12
N ARG A 91 7.31 -7.09 2.25
CA ARG A 91 7.54 -7.90 3.45
C ARG A 91 6.89 -7.22 4.64
N GLN A 92 6.37 -7.99 5.58
CA GLN A 92 5.81 -7.43 6.80
C GLN A 92 6.94 -7.10 7.77
N GLU A 93 7.05 -5.84 8.18
CA GLU A 93 8.10 -5.39 9.12
C GLU A 93 7.46 -4.66 10.31
N PRO A 94 7.94 -4.89 11.55
CA PRO A 94 7.50 -4.12 12.71
C PRO A 94 8.19 -2.75 12.75
N VAL A 95 7.48 -1.73 13.25
CA VAL A 95 8.02 -0.38 13.46
C VAL A 95 7.33 0.31 14.63
N THR A 96 8.06 1.13 15.37
CA THR A 96 7.45 2.00 16.40
C THR A 96 7.18 3.38 15.84
N VAL A 97 5.92 3.81 15.88
CA VAL A 97 5.50 5.15 15.43
C VAL A 97 5.06 5.98 16.63
N GLU A 98 5.62 7.18 16.77
CA GLU A 98 5.22 8.14 17.80
C GLU A 98 4.13 9.07 17.27
N LEU A 99 2.97 9.08 17.92
CA LEU A 99 1.83 9.92 17.54
C LEU A 99 1.16 10.50 18.79
N GLY A 100 0.97 11.82 18.83
CA GLY A 100 0.33 12.48 19.97
C GLY A 100 1.04 12.27 21.32
N GLY A 101 2.34 11.99 21.32
CA GLY A 101 3.12 11.68 22.53
C GLY A 101 2.97 10.24 23.04
N ARG A 102 2.41 9.34 22.23
CA ARG A 102 2.30 7.91 22.51
C ARG A 102 3.03 7.11 21.43
N ALA A 103 3.68 6.03 21.84
CA ALA A 103 4.32 5.06 20.97
C ALA A 103 3.33 3.97 20.56
N TYR A 104 3.29 3.65 19.26
CA TYR A 104 2.48 2.58 18.68
C TYR A 104 3.39 1.55 18.02
N ALA A 105 3.27 0.29 18.42
CA ALA A 105 3.92 -0.83 17.75
C ALA A 105 3.11 -1.20 16.50
N CYS A 106 3.54 -0.67 15.36
CA CYS A 106 2.90 -0.81 14.08
C CYS A 106 3.55 -1.91 13.24
N VAL A 107 2.78 -2.38 12.26
CA VAL A 107 3.26 -3.16 11.13
C VAL A 107 3.14 -2.32 9.86
N TYR A 108 4.11 -2.46 8.94
CA TYR A 108 4.08 -1.86 7.60
C TYR A 108 4.73 -2.79 6.58
N TYR A 109 4.63 -2.44 5.30
CA TYR A 109 5.02 -3.29 4.18
C TYR A 109 6.09 -2.64 3.29
N PRO A 110 7.39 -2.65 3.64
CA PRO A 110 8.44 -2.14 2.76
C PRO A 110 8.78 -3.10 1.60
N VAL A 111 9.54 -2.59 0.63
CA VAL A 111 10.18 -3.36 -0.46
C VAL A 111 11.71 -3.36 -0.29
N ALA A 112 12.36 -4.39 -0.83
CA ALA A 112 13.82 -4.44 -0.86
C ALA A 112 14.39 -3.42 -1.86
N ALA A 113 15.54 -2.81 -1.53
CA ALA A 113 16.15 -1.76 -2.36
C ALA A 113 16.38 -2.18 -3.83
N HIS A 114 16.77 -3.44 -4.07
CA HIS A 114 17.00 -3.95 -5.42
C HIS A 114 15.71 -4.00 -6.26
N ALA A 115 14.54 -4.17 -5.64
CA ALA A 115 13.26 -4.21 -6.35
C ALA A 115 12.83 -2.81 -6.85
N ALA A 116 13.40 -1.75 -6.27
CA ALA A 116 13.12 -0.35 -6.61
C ALA A 116 14.20 0.31 -7.50
N ALA A 117 15.30 -0.38 -7.81
CA ALA A 117 16.48 0.21 -8.44
C ALA A 117 16.20 0.98 -9.75
N ASP A 118 15.28 0.48 -10.58
CA ASP A 118 14.90 1.09 -11.87
C ASP A 118 13.55 1.82 -11.81
N ARG A 119 13.03 2.11 -10.61
CA ARG A 119 11.73 2.74 -10.42
C ARG A 119 11.88 4.26 -10.25
N PRO A 120 10.94 5.07 -10.76
CA PRO A 120 10.94 6.50 -10.50
C PRO A 120 10.75 6.78 -9.00
N ARG A 121 11.63 7.59 -8.42
CA ARG A 121 11.50 8.06 -7.03
C ARG A 121 10.43 9.15 -6.94
N ILE A 122 9.51 9.02 -5.99
CA ILE A 122 8.52 10.02 -5.63
C ILE A 122 9.16 10.97 -4.61
N ALA A 123 9.61 12.13 -5.09
CA ALA A 123 10.40 13.06 -4.28
C ALA A 123 9.67 13.63 -3.05
N SER A 124 8.33 13.74 -3.10
CA SER A 124 7.52 14.18 -1.96
C SER A 124 7.44 13.15 -0.83
N GLY A 125 7.69 11.87 -1.13
CA GLY A 125 7.45 10.78 -0.19
C GLY A 125 5.97 10.53 0.13
N ASP A 126 5.04 11.16 -0.58
CA ASP A 126 3.59 11.02 -0.37
C ASP A 126 2.91 10.53 -1.65
N TRP A 127 2.36 9.32 -1.59
CA TRP A 127 1.64 8.69 -2.71
C TRP A 127 0.36 9.43 -3.12
N VAL A 128 -0.42 9.90 -2.15
CA VAL A 128 -1.70 10.58 -2.41
C VAL A 128 -1.42 11.91 -3.11
N GLN A 129 -0.40 12.65 -2.66
CA GLN A 129 0.06 13.86 -3.34
C GLN A 129 0.56 13.55 -4.76
N HIS A 130 1.37 12.51 -4.93
CA HIS A 130 1.88 12.08 -6.24
C HIS A 130 0.74 11.80 -7.22
N ARG A 131 -0.26 11.04 -6.79
CA ARG A 131 -1.46 10.70 -7.58
C ARG A 131 -2.31 11.92 -7.93
N ALA A 132 -2.48 12.85 -7.00
CA ALA A 132 -3.21 14.09 -7.26
C ALA A 132 -2.48 14.98 -8.29
N SER A 133 -1.15 14.96 -8.31
CA SER A 133 -0.34 15.71 -9.27
C SER A 133 -0.30 15.06 -10.67
N GLY A 134 -0.46 13.74 -10.73
CA GLY A 134 -0.56 12.95 -11.96
C GLY A 134 -1.96 13.01 -12.57
N LYS A 135 -2.33 14.16 -13.17
CA LYS A 135 -3.50 14.29 -14.06
C LYS A 135 -3.55 13.07 -15.01
N PRO A 136 -4.71 12.41 -15.25
CA PRO A 136 -4.79 11.34 -16.24
C PRO A 136 -4.25 11.86 -17.58
N PRO A 137 -3.67 11.01 -18.45
CA PRO A 137 -3.19 11.47 -19.75
C PRO A 137 -4.35 12.20 -20.42
N GLU A 138 -4.15 13.50 -20.66
CA GLU A 138 -5.11 14.33 -21.36
C GLU A 138 -5.38 13.62 -22.67
N ARG A 139 -6.62 13.14 -22.86
CA ARG A 139 -7.03 12.52 -24.12
C ARG A 139 -6.66 13.53 -25.19
N PRO A 140 -5.79 13.22 -26.18
CA PRO A 140 -5.37 14.21 -27.14
C PRO A 140 -6.64 14.86 -27.70
N GLU A 141 -6.73 16.17 -27.55
CA GLU A 141 -7.85 16.93 -28.10
C GLU A 141 -8.02 16.48 -29.54
N ARG A 142 -9.26 16.13 -29.90
CA ARG A 142 -9.57 15.79 -31.28
C ARG A 142 -9.06 16.94 -32.13
N ARG A 143 -8.17 16.67 -33.09
CA ARG A 143 -7.78 17.70 -34.05
C ARG A 143 -9.06 18.29 -34.65
N PRO A 144 -9.20 19.62 -34.74
CA PRO A 144 -10.35 20.22 -35.40
C PRO A 144 -10.53 19.58 -36.79
N GLY A 145 -11.66 18.89 -36.99
CA GLY A 145 -11.97 18.18 -38.25
C GLY A 145 -11.90 16.66 -38.23
N GLU A 146 -11.52 16.00 -37.12
CA GLU A 146 -11.55 14.52 -37.07
C GLU A 146 -13.00 14.00 -36.92
N PRO A 147 -13.52 13.22 -37.88
CA PRO A 147 -14.88 12.69 -37.80
C PRO A 147 -15.03 11.74 -36.59
N PRO A 148 -16.21 11.67 -35.96
CA PRO A 148 -16.42 10.80 -34.83
C PRO A 148 -16.15 9.33 -35.23
N ARG A 149 -15.20 8.68 -34.55
CA ARG A 149 -15.00 7.23 -34.66
C ARG A 149 -16.33 6.54 -34.38
N ARG A 150 -16.88 5.88 -35.41
CA ARG A 150 -18.11 5.10 -35.31
C ARG A 150 -17.93 4.09 -34.18
N LYS A 151 -18.83 4.11 -33.20
CA LYS A 151 -18.89 3.08 -32.16
C LYS A 151 -19.06 1.74 -32.88
N ARG A 152 -18.03 0.89 -32.88
CA ARG A 152 -18.18 -0.51 -33.24
C ARG A 152 -19.14 -1.09 -32.20
N LYS A 153 -20.37 -1.41 -32.63
CA LYS A 153 -21.29 -2.21 -31.82
C LYS A 153 -20.58 -3.55 -31.58
N SER A 154 -20.14 -3.78 -30.35
CA SER A 154 -19.68 -5.09 -29.91
C SER A 154 -20.86 -6.05 -30.01
N ALA A 155 -20.75 -7.04 -30.90
CA ALA A 155 -21.65 -8.18 -30.94
C ALA A 155 -21.36 -9.10 -29.73
N PRO A 156 -22.38 -9.75 -29.15
CA PRO A 156 -22.19 -10.70 -28.05
C PRO A 156 -21.59 -12.00 -28.62
N ARG A 157 -20.43 -12.42 -28.09
CA ARG A 157 -19.98 -13.82 -28.11
C ARG A 157 -20.14 -14.30 -26.67
N GLY A 158 -20.99 -15.27 -26.34
CA GLY A 158 -21.15 -16.56 -27.00
C GLY A 158 -20.28 -17.55 -26.23
N ALA A 159 -20.92 -18.40 -25.42
CA ALA A 159 -20.37 -19.30 -24.41
C ALA A 159 -19.56 -20.50 -24.95
N CYS A 160 -19.07 -21.32 -23.99
CA CYS A 160 -18.40 -22.62 -24.09
C CYS A 160 -16.88 -22.54 -24.36
N PHE A 161 -15.99 -23.31 -23.72
CA PHE A 161 -16.11 -24.62 -23.08
C PHE A 161 -14.86 -24.87 -22.18
N MET A 162 -15.03 -25.51 -21.03
CA MET A 162 -13.95 -26.10 -20.20
C MET A 162 -13.35 -27.34 -20.89
N PRO A 163 -12.10 -27.72 -20.56
CA PRO A 163 -11.99 -28.98 -19.83
C PRO A 163 -10.98 -28.97 -18.67
N SER A 164 -11.39 -29.74 -17.66
CA SER A 164 -10.64 -30.26 -16.53
C SER A 164 -9.39 -31.06 -16.96
N CYS A 165 -8.30 -30.95 -16.20
CA CYS A 165 -7.46 -32.09 -15.85
C CYS A 165 -6.66 -31.81 -14.57
N SER A 166 -6.72 -32.81 -13.70
CA SER A 166 -6.17 -32.99 -12.35
C SER A 166 -4.70 -33.46 -12.33
N ALA A 167 -4.07 -33.35 -11.15
CA ALA A 167 -2.91 -34.10 -10.59
C ALA A 167 -1.72 -33.17 -10.22
N THR A 168 -0.91 -33.35 -9.17
CA THR A 168 -0.87 -34.20 -7.96
C THR A 168 0.19 -33.62 -7.00
N ASP A 169 -0.03 -33.86 -5.71
CA ASP A 169 0.83 -33.98 -4.50
C ASP A 169 2.38 -33.82 -4.50
N GLY A 170 2.89 -33.44 -3.33
CA GLY A 170 4.30 -33.44 -2.86
C GLY A 170 4.67 -32.11 -2.16
N GLY A 171 4.72 -31.99 -0.82
CA GLY A 171 5.76 -32.48 0.10
C GLY A 171 7.03 -31.60 0.02
N GLN A 172 7.71 -31.07 1.04
CA GLN A 172 7.77 -31.23 2.49
C GLN A 172 8.75 -30.15 3.04
N ASP A 173 8.65 -29.85 4.34
CA ASP A 173 9.72 -29.49 5.30
C ASP A 173 10.60 -28.22 5.13
N GLY A 174 10.80 -27.49 6.24
CA GLY A 174 11.85 -26.48 6.32
C GLY A 174 11.74 -25.55 7.53
N GLU A 175 12.35 -25.97 8.64
CA GLU A 175 12.38 -25.36 9.96
C GLU A 175 13.32 -24.13 10.07
N ASP A 176 13.01 -23.26 11.05
CA ASP A 176 13.94 -22.68 12.04
C ASP A 176 14.52 -21.25 11.95
N ARG A 177 14.50 -20.62 13.15
CA ARG A 177 15.34 -19.52 13.72
C ARG A 177 15.42 -18.20 12.92
N GLY A 178 15.15 -17.00 13.45
CA GLY A 178 15.25 -16.48 14.81
C GLY A 178 16.06 -15.17 14.82
N LEU A 179 15.65 -14.21 15.68
CA LEU A 179 16.38 -13.00 16.16
C LEU A 179 16.20 -11.68 15.33
N PRO A 180 16.42 -10.49 15.92
CA PRO A 180 15.36 -9.67 16.52
C PRO A 180 15.21 -8.28 15.87
N ALA A 181 13.99 -7.75 15.85
CA ALA A 181 13.72 -6.37 15.43
C ALA A 181 14.19 -5.37 16.51
N SER A 182 15.29 -4.67 16.26
CA SER A 182 15.62 -3.44 16.97
C SER A 182 14.76 -2.31 16.42
N ALA A 183 13.68 -1.98 17.12
CA ALA A 183 12.85 -0.83 16.83
C ALA A 183 13.55 0.47 17.28
N MET A 184 14.04 1.27 16.33
CA MET A 184 14.40 2.66 16.59
C MET A 184 13.12 3.50 16.60
N ALA A 185 12.78 4.06 17.75
CA ALA A 185 11.70 5.03 17.89
C ALA A 185 12.10 6.34 17.20
N VAL A 186 11.33 6.74 16.18
CA VAL A 186 11.54 8.02 15.50
C VAL A 186 10.57 9.03 16.08
N ARG A 187 11.11 10.02 16.79
CA ARG A 187 10.35 11.07 17.47
C ARG A 187 10.22 12.27 16.53
N PHE A 188 9.01 12.64 16.13
CA PHE A 188 8.77 13.81 15.27
C PHE A 188 8.14 14.98 16.03
N PRO A 189 8.54 16.23 15.75
CA PRO A 189 7.87 17.42 16.23
C PRO A 189 6.50 17.60 15.56
N ARG A 190 5.52 18.04 16.35
CA ARG A 190 4.10 18.23 15.97
C ARG A 190 3.99 19.16 14.74
N THR A 191 3.43 18.67 13.64
CA THR A 191 2.83 19.54 12.62
C THR A 191 1.37 19.77 12.99
N ALA A 192 0.98 21.04 13.06
CA ALA A 192 -0.36 21.46 13.41
C ALA A 192 -1.35 21.06 12.31
N ALA A 193 -2.38 20.29 12.67
CA ALA A 193 -3.55 20.11 11.82
C ALA A 193 -4.26 21.47 11.67
N ALA A 194 -4.24 22.02 10.47
CA ALA A 194 -5.09 23.14 10.12
C ALA A 194 -6.52 22.62 9.93
N SER A 195 -7.32 22.71 10.99
CA SER A 195 -8.77 22.58 10.90
C SER A 195 -9.32 23.90 10.36
N GLY A 196 -9.82 23.88 9.12
CA GLY A 196 -10.46 25.02 8.47
C GLY A 196 -11.87 24.66 8.06
N ILE A 197 -12.80 24.66 9.03
CA ILE A 197 -14.24 24.75 8.78
C ILE A 197 -14.62 26.23 8.82
N ARG A 198 -15.13 26.78 7.72
CA ARG A 198 -16.24 27.75 7.68
C ARG A 198 -16.94 27.67 6.34
#